data_AF-B5H5B8-F1
#
_entry.id   AF-B5H5B8-F1
#
_cell.length_a   1.000
_cell.length_b   1.000
_cell.length_c   1.000
_cell.angle_alpha   90.00
_cell.angle_beta   90.00
_cell.angle_gamma   90.00
#
_symmetry.space_group_name_H-M   'P 1'
#
loop_
_entity.id
_entity.type
_entity.pdbx_description
1 polymer ?
#
loop_
_entity_poly.entity_id
_entity_poly.type
_entity_poly.pdbx_seq_one_letter_code
_entity_poly.pdbx_strand_id
1 'polypeptide(L)' 'MLEKAGGLRALESRALAEAAAGRLRPAVQRYALADAAEAHRALETRGTVGKVVLVP' A
#
# COMPACT_ATOMS: atom_id res chain seq x y z
N MET A 1 16.61 -5.34 -12.19
CA MET A 1 16.54 -4.18 -11.28
C MET A 1 16.37 -4.59 -9.82
N LEU A 2 15.45 -5.51 -9.47
CA LEU A 2 15.30 -5.98 -8.08
C LEU A 2 16.59 -6.63 -7.52
N GLU A 3 17.31 -7.41 -8.34
CA GLU A 3 18.55 -8.06 -7.90
C GLU A 3 19.62 -7.07 -7.45
N LYS A 4 19.76 -5.93 -8.14
CA LYS A 4 20.70 -4.86 -7.78
C LYS A 4 20.35 -4.18 -6.44
N ALA A 5 19.11 -4.32 -5.97
CA ALA A 5 18.64 -3.77 -4.70
C ALA A 5 18.60 -4.82 -3.56
N GLY A 6 19.19 -5.99 -3.77
CA GLY A 6 19.22 -7.10 -2.79
C GLY A 6 18.03 -8.05 -2.87
N GLY A 7 17.20 -7.95 -3.92
CA GLY A 7 16.02 -8.79 -4.12
C GLY A 7 14.79 -8.36 -3.30
N LEU A 8 13.66 -9.04 -3.51
CA LEU A 8 12.37 -8.65 -2.94
C LEU A 8 12.38 -8.69 -1.40
N ARG A 9 13.00 -9.70 -0.80
CA ARG A 9 13.03 -9.86 0.67
C ARG A 9 13.84 -8.75 1.36
N ALA A 10 14.94 -8.31 0.76
CA ALA A 10 15.73 -7.21 1.31
C ALA A 10 14.96 -5.88 1.23
N LEU A 11 14.27 -5.64 0.11
CA LEU A 11 13.42 -4.46 -0.08
C LEU A 11 12.25 -4.43 0.90
N GLU A 12 11.56 -5.56 1.09
CA GLU A 12 10.49 -5.71 2.08
C GLU A 12 10.99 -5.41 3.49
N SER A 13 12.10 -6.04 3.90
CA SER A 13 12.67 -5.88 5.24
C SER A 13 13.05 -4.43 5.51
N ARG A 14 13.64 -3.75 4.52
CA ARG A 14 13.95 -2.33 4.61
C ARG A 14 12.68 -1.48 4.72
N ALA A 15 11.68 -1.70 3.87
CA ALA A 15 10.45 -0.93 3.89
C ALA A 15 9.72 -1.03 5.24
N LEU A 16 9.67 -2.22 5.83
CA LEU A 16 9.08 -2.43 7.15
C LEU A 16 9.89 -1.74 8.26
N ALA A 17 11.23 -1.78 8.21
CA ALA A 17 12.09 -1.07 9.16
C ALA A 17 11.88 0.45 9.10
N GLU A 18 11.76 1.02 7.90
CA GLU A 18 11.46 2.45 7.70
C GLU A 18 10.07 2.83 8.21
N ALA A 19 9.08 1.94 8.04
CA ALA A 19 7.73 2.15 8.56
C ALA A 19 7.69 2.08 10.09
N ALA A 20 8.37 1.11 10.70
CA ALA A 20 8.50 0.99 12.15
C ALA A 20 9.23 2.19 12.77
N ALA A 21 10.25 2.71 12.08
CA ALA A 21 10.95 3.93 12.48
C ALA A 21 10.14 5.22 12.24
N GLY A 22 8.95 5.12 11.64
CA GLY A 22 8.06 6.25 11.36
C GLY A 22 8.55 7.19 10.25
N ARG A 23 9.61 6.83 9.51
CA ARG A 23 10.16 7.59 8.38
C ARG A 23 9.37 7.34 7.10
N LEU A 24 8.83 6.14 6.94
CA LEU A 24 7.88 5.81 5.89
C LEU A 24 6.46 5.75 6.46
N ARG A 25 5.60 6.67 6.04
CA ARG A 25 4.17 6.72 6.45
C ARG A 25 3.28 6.74 5.20
N PRO A 26 2.88 5.57 4.68
CA PRO A 26 2.01 5.51 3.52
C PRO A 26 0.67 6.21 3.83
N ALA A 27 0.21 7.07 2.93
CA ALA A 27 -1.18 7.53 2.96
C ALA A 27 -2.09 6.33 2.68
N VAL A 28 -3.06 6.09 3.56
CA VAL A 28 -3.98 4.95 3.47
C VAL A 28 -5.42 5.46 3.39
N GLN A 29 -6.11 5.03 2.34
CA GLN A 29 -7.54 5.21 2.16
C GLN A 29 -8.23 3.87 2.41
N ARG A 30 -9.24 3.85 3.30
CA ARG A 30 -9.90 2.63 3.75
C ARG A 30 -11.29 2.50 3.14
N TYR A 31 -11.65 1.28 2.79
CA TYR A 31 -13.01 0.89 2.42
C TYR A 31 -13.40 -0.33 3.27
N ALA A 32 -14.68 -0.50 3.57
CA ALA A 32 -15.14 -1.77 4.11
C ALA A 32 -14.93 -2.87 3.06
N LEU A 33 -14.67 -4.10 3.50
CA LEU A 33 -14.49 -5.25 2.61
C LEU A 33 -15.77 -5.50 1.79
N ALA A 34 -16.94 -5.27 2.40
CA ALA A 34 -18.23 -5.32 1.72
C ALA A 34 -18.33 -4.33 0.53
N ASP A 35 -17.58 -3.22 0.58
CA ASP A 35 -17.59 -2.16 -0.43
C ASP A 35 -16.45 -2.31 -1.45
N ALA A 36 -15.86 -3.50 -1.61
CA ALA A 36 -14.74 -3.73 -2.51
C ALA A 36 -15.03 -3.29 -3.97
N ALA A 37 -16.28 -3.44 -4.43
CA ALA A 37 -16.69 -2.98 -5.76
C ALA A 37 -16.60 -1.45 -5.91
N GLU A 38 -16.92 -0.70 -4.86
CA GLU A 38 -16.79 0.76 -4.85
C GLU A 38 -15.33 1.19 -4.79
N ALA A 39 -14.52 0.52 -3.96
CA ALA A 39 -13.09 0.73 -3.92
C ALA A 39 -12.44 0.53 -5.32
N HIS A 40 -12.89 -0.48 -6.06
CA HIS A 40 -12.44 -0.75 -7.42
C HIS A 40 -12.82 0.37 -8.39
N ARG A 41 -14.09 0.78 -8.42
CA ARG A 41 -14.55 1.90 -9.26
C ARG A 41 -13.75 3.18 -8.99
N ALA A 42 -13.52 3.50 -7.72
CA ALA A 42 -12.75 4.67 -7.32
C ALA A 42 -11.27 4.59 -7.75
N LEU A 43 -10.67 3.39 -7.80
CA LEU A 43 -9.33 3.19 -8.35
C LEU A 43 -9.29 3.48 -9.86
N GLU A 44 -10.24 2.93 -10.61
CA GLU A 44 -10.31 3.08 -12.07
C GLU A 44 -10.52 4.53 -12.50
N THR A 45 -11.37 5.28 -11.78
CA THR A 45 -11.66 6.68 -12.08
C THR A 45 -10.62 7.66 -11.51
N ARG A 46 -9.53 7.16 -10.91
CA ARG A 46 -8.51 7.95 -10.20
C ARG A 46 -9.09 8.79 -9.05
N GLY A 47 -10.16 8.31 -8.43
CA GLY A 47 -10.80 8.92 -7.26
C GLY A 47 -10.16 8.56 -5.91
N THR A 48 -9.00 7.89 -5.92
CA THR A 48 -8.29 7.48 -4.70
C THR A 48 -6.91 8.10 -4.60
N VAL A 49 -6.41 8.24 -3.38
CA VAL A 49 -5.05 8.70 -3.09
C VAL A 49 -4.34 7.72 -2.17
N GLY A 50 -3.04 7.52 -2.41
CA GLY A 50 -2.24 6.60 -1.61
C GLY A 50 -2.61 5.14 -1.81
N LYS A 51 -2.59 4.35 -0.73
CA LYS A 51 -2.89 2.91 -0.73
C LYS A 51 -4.34 2.68 -0.32
N VAL A 52 -5.08 1.96 -1.16
CA VAL A 52 -6.41 1.44 -0.81
C VAL A 52 -6.27 0.17 0.02
N VAL A 53 -6.95 0.12 1.16
CA VAL A 53 -7.00 -1.04 2.06
C VAL A 53 -8.46 -1.39 2.35
N LEU A 54 -8.78 -2.68 2.21
CA LEU A 54 -10.07 -3.22 2.61
C LEU A 54 -10.03 -3.64 4.08
N VAL A 55 -11.03 -3.23 4.85
CA VAL A 55 -11.18 -3.54 6.28
C VAL A 55 -12.38 -4.47 6.46
N PRO A 56 -12.23 -5.64 7.12
CA PRO A 56 -13.33 -6.58 7.34
C PRO A 56 -14.53 -5.99 8.08
#